data_AF-A0A8T1S094-F1
#
_entry.id   AF-A0A8T1S094-F1
#
_cell.length_a   1.000
_cell.length_b   1.000
_cell.length_c   1.000
_cell.angle_alpha   90.00
_cell.angle_beta   90.00
_cell.angle_gamma   90.00
#
_symmetry.space_group_name_H-M   'P 1'
#
loop_
_entity.id
_entity.type
_entity.pdbx_description
1 polymer ?
#
loop_
_entity_poly.entity_id
_entity_poly.type
_entity_poly.pdbx_seq_one_letter_code
_entity_poly.pdbx_strand_id
1 'polypeptide(L)' 'WKWTDHSLYNYNAWDKGQPNDVKENEHCVGSHPGKDFETWHDYRCEDKHSFVCKRNAF' A
#
# COMPACT_ATOMS: atom_id res chain seq x y z
N TRP A 1 -4.27 -9.29 -1.07
CA TRP A 1 -3.11 -8.50 -0.61
C TRP A 1 -2.18 -9.36 0.22
N LYS A 2 -0.86 -9.18 0.05
CA LYS A 2 0.18 -9.86 0.83
C LYS A 2 1.28 -8.86 1.16
N TRP A 3 1.88 -8.97 2.35
CA TRP A 3 3.06 -8.20 2.67
C TRP A 3 4.29 -8.77 1.96
N THR A 4 5.20 -7.89 1.54
CA THR A 4 6.44 -8.27 0.84
C THR A 4 7.43 -9.02 1.73
N ASP A 5 7.28 -8.94 3.05
CA ASP A 5 8.08 -9.66 4.04
C ASP A 5 7.44 -10.97 4.51
N HIS A 6 6.32 -11.38 3.88
CA HIS A 6 5.54 -12.57 4.20
C HIS A 6 4.92 -12.60 5.61
N SER A 7 4.86 -11.45 6.30
CA SER A 7 4.10 -11.33 7.53
C SER A 7 2.60 -11.59 7.29
N LEU A 8 1.90 -11.99 8.36
CA LEU A 8 0.47 -12.29 8.28
C LEU A 8 -0.32 -11.03 7.89
N TYR A 9 -1.14 -11.14 6.86
CA TYR A 9 -2.07 -10.08 6.47
C TYR A 9 -3.31 -10.12 7.38
N ASN A 10 -3.22 -9.50 8.56
CA ASN A 10 -4.30 -9.44 9.55
C ASN A 10 -4.81 -8.02 9.83
N TYR A 11 -4.22 -7.00 9.20
CA TYR A 11 -4.59 -5.61 9.33
C TYR A 11 -4.66 -4.95 7.96
N ASN A 12 -5.63 -4.06 7.78
CA ASN A 12 -5.69 -3.17 6.63
C ASN A 12 -6.17 -1.77 7.01
N ALA A 13 -5.67 -0.77 6.29
CA ALA A 13 -6.04 0.64 6.47
C ALA A 13 -6.51 1.27 5.15
N TRP A 14 -7.26 0.52 4.33
CA TRP A 14 -7.78 1.06 3.08
C TRP A 14 -8.61 2.33 3.30
N ASP A 15 -8.34 3.36 2.49
CA ASP A 15 -9.20 4.54 2.46
C ASP A 15 -10.60 4.14 1.98
N LYS A 16 -11.59 5.00 2.24
CA LYS A 16 -12.96 4.75 1.82
C LYS A 16 -13.03 4.58 0.30
N GLY A 17 -13.46 3.41 -0.15
CA GLY A 17 -13.58 3.07 -1.56
C GLY A 17 -12.30 2.51 -2.20
N GLN A 18 -11.31 2.14 -1.39
CA GLN A 18 -10.10 1.44 -1.82
C GLN A 18 -10.10 -0.01 -1.31
N PRO A 19 -9.37 -0.94 -1.96
CA PRO A 19 -8.76 -0.78 -3.28
C PRO A 19 -9.83 -0.72 -4.39
N ASN A 20 -9.59 0.03 -5.47
CA ASN A 20 -10.57 0.21 -6.55
C ASN A 20 -10.09 -0.14 -7.96
N ASP A 21 -8.81 -0.48 -8.14
CA ASP A 21 -8.24 -0.95 -9.40
C ASP A 21 -8.66 -0.12 -10.63
N VAL A 22 -8.59 1.20 -10.52
CA VAL A 22 -9.15 2.13 -11.53
C VAL A 22 -8.45 2.00 -12.88
N LYS A 23 -7.18 1.59 -12.88
CA LYS A 23 -6.38 1.39 -14.10
C LYS A 23 -6.26 -0.08 -14.52
N GLU A 24 -7.02 -1.00 -13.91
CA GLU A 24 -6.99 -2.45 -14.16
C GLU A 24 -5.57 -3.07 -14.02
N ASN A 25 -4.72 -2.46 -13.19
CA ASN A 25 -3.33 -2.88 -12.94
C ASN A 25 -2.76 -2.25 -11.66
N GLU A 26 -3.62 -1.95 -10.67
CA GLU A 26 -3.21 -1.31 -9.42
C GLU A 26 -3.04 -2.37 -8.32
N HIS A 27 -1.86 -2.99 -8.29
CA HIS A 27 -1.61 -4.16 -7.45
C HIS A 27 -0.54 -3.93 -6.36
N CYS A 28 -0.14 -2.67 -6.16
CA CYS A 28 0.76 -2.25 -5.10
C CYS A 28 0.07 -1.29 -4.13
N VAL A 29 0.46 -1.33 -2.85
CA VAL A 29 -0.12 -0.47 -1.80
C VAL A 29 0.75 0.76 -1.61
N GLY A 30 0.14 1.93 -1.51
CA GLY A 30 0.81 3.15 -1.06
C GLY A 30 -0.10 4.01 -0.20
N SER A 31 0.49 4.90 0.60
CA SER A 31 -0.26 6.00 1.23
C SER A 31 -0.59 7.06 0.18
N HIS A 32 -1.73 7.73 0.34
CA HIS A 32 -2.12 8.82 -0.56
C HIS A 32 -1.15 10.01 -0.45
N PRO A 33 -0.43 10.38 -1.52
CA PRO A 33 0.51 11.51 -1.48
C PRO A 33 -0.19 12.80 -1.03
N GLY A 34 0.40 13.51 -0.07
CA GLY A 34 -0.14 14.79 0.42
C GLY A 34 -1.33 14.69 1.37
N LYS A 35 -1.67 13.48 1.83
CA LYS A 35 -2.54 13.26 3.01
C LYS A 35 -1.75 12.58 4.13
N ASP A 36 -2.37 12.45 5.29
CA ASP A 36 -1.79 11.70 6.40
C ASP A 36 -1.57 10.23 6.01
N PHE A 37 -0.48 9.63 6.51
CA PHE A 37 -0.05 8.27 6.19
C PHE A 37 -0.95 7.17 6.80
N GLU A 38 -2.14 7.53 7.28
CA GLU A 38 -3.05 6.67 8.02
C GLU A 38 -3.83 5.73 7.10
N THR A 39 -4.09 6.12 5.84
CA THR A 39 -4.89 5.33 4.90
C THR A 39 -4.15 4.92 3.63
N TRP A 40 -4.60 3.84 3.02
CA TRP A 40 -3.96 3.18 1.87
C TRP A 40 -4.82 3.25 0.61
N HIS A 41 -4.14 3.32 -0.52
CA HIS A 41 -4.69 3.25 -1.87
C HIS A 41 -3.93 2.19 -2.68
N ASP A 42 -4.59 1.56 -3.64
CA ASP A 42 -3.92 0.72 -4.63
C ASP A 42 -3.37 1.57 -5.79
N TYR A 43 -2.16 1.25 -6.22
CA TYR A 43 -1.44 1.93 -7.28
C TYR A 43 -0.79 0.92 -8.22
N ARG A 44 -0.45 1.37 -9.43
CA ARG A 44 0.39 0.58 -10.33
C ARG A 44 1.75 0.42 -9.70
N CYS A 45 2.26 -0.80 -9.69
CA CYS A 45 3.57 -1.11 -9.12
C CYS A 45 4.75 -0.40 -9.80
N GLU A 46 4.53 0.11 -11.01
CA GLU A 46 5.52 0.83 -11.82
C GLU A 46 5.58 2.33 -11.49
N ASP A 47 4.57 2.86 -10.78
CA ASP A 47 4.49 4.28 -10.45
C ASP A 47 5.60 4.64 -9.43
N LYS A 48 6.24 5.79 -9.64
CA LYS A 48 7.32 6.26 -8.77
C LYS A 48 6.75 6.97 -7.55
N HIS A 49 6.92 6.36 -6.38
CA HIS A 49 6.49 6.92 -5.10
C HIS A 49 7.64 6.90 -4.07
N SER A 50 7.51 7.73 -3.03
CA SER A 50 8.26 7.55 -1.79
C SER A 50 7.85 6.25 -1.13
N PHE A 51 8.77 5.61 -0.39
CA PHE A 51 8.54 4.30 0.22
C PHE A 51 8.99 4.26 1.69
N VAL A 52 8.45 3.30 2.43
CA VAL A 52 8.81 3.02 3.83
C VAL A 52 9.57 1.70 3.88
N CYS A 53 10.71 1.70 4.58
CA CYS A 53 11.44 0.48 4.88
C CYS A 53 11.12 -0.02 6.28
N LYS A 54 10.98 -1.33 6.41
CA LYS A 54 10.99 -2.03 7.71
C LYS A 54 12.19 -2.96 7.75
N ARG A 55 12.91 -2.98 8.87
CA ARG A 55 13.95 -3.97 9.16
C ARG A 55 13.57 -4.69 10.45
N ASN A 56 13.91 -5.97 10.53
CA ASN A 56 13.85 -6.68 11.79
C ASN A 56 14.84 -6.06 12.78
N ALA A 57 14.47 -6.07 14.06
CA ALA A 57 15.32 -5.50 15.11
C ALA A 57 16.54 -6.37 15.45
N PHE A 58 16.67 -7.55 14.83
CA PHE A 58 17.76 -8.52 15.04
C PHE A 58 18.14 -9.16 13.71
#